data_AF-A0ABD5YZ79-F1
#
_entry.id   AF-A0ABD5YZ79-F1
#
_cell.length_a   1.000
_cell.length_b   1.000
_cell.length_c   1.000
_cell.angle_alpha   90.00
_cell.angle_beta   90.00
_cell.angle_gamma   90.00
#
_symmetry.space_group_name_H-M   'P 1'
#
loop_
_entity.id
_entity.type
_entity.pdbx_description
1 polymer ?
#
loop_
_entity_poly.entity_id
_entity_poly.type
_entity_poly.pdbx_seq_one_letter_code
_entity_poly.pdbx_strand_id
1 'polypeptide(L)'
;MRFIDTHTHAWGADTEELPWQAEVLPPGWDGPYTSRDLIADMDAGGVDESVVVTTPLYGRGVRANEYTMRAIEAFPNRLWGVGLIDFFRTILSRCARTSVGSSVTIGC
;
A
#
# COMPACT_ATOMS: atom_id res chain seq x y z
N MET A 1 17.03 -15.93 -11.18
CA MET A 1 16.93 -14.46 -11.31
C MET A 1 15.60 -14.08 -10.71
N ARG A 2 15.51 -13.00 -9.92
CA ARG A 2 14.22 -12.55 -9.35
C ARG A 2 13.54 -11.58 -10.32
N PHE A 3 12.25 -11.77 -10.59
CA PHE A 3 11.42 -10.84 -11.34
C PHE A 3 10.64 -9.96 -10.37
N ILE A 4 10.88 -8.65 -10.45
CA ILE A 4 10.35 -7.67 -9.50
C ILE A 4 9.50 -6.65 -10.25
N ASP A 5 8.25 -6.52 -9.83
CA ASP A 5 7.37 -5.45 -10.30
C ASP A 5 7.49 -4.23 -9.36
N THR A 6 8.03 -3.13 -9.90
CA THR A 6 8.33 -1.94 -9.11
C THR A 6 7.13 -1.02 -8.88
N HIS A 7 5.94 -1.33 -9.42
CA HIS A 7 4.77 -0.47 -9.23
C HIS A 7 3.46 -1.25 -9.34
N THR A 8 2.89 -1.58 -8.18
CA THR A 8 1.53 -2.14 -8.08
C THR A 8 0.67 -1.34 -7.12
N HIS A 9 -0.64 -1.60 -7.19
CA HIS A 9 -1.62 -1.06 -6.26
C HIS A 9 -2.49 -2.21 -5.75
N ALA A 10 -2.87 -2.15 -4.49
CA ALA A 10 -3.87 -3.01 -3.87
C ALA A 10 -4.70 -2.18 -2.89
N TRP A 11 -5.98 -2.50 -2.77
CA TRP A 11 -6.93 -1.83 -1.89
C TRP A 11 -7.98 -2.82 -1.34
N GLY A 12 -8.31 -2.65 -0.07
CA GLY A 12 -9.35 -3.41 0.61
C GLY A 12 -10.75 -2.91 0.28
N ALA A 13 -11.75 -3.62 0.82
CA ALA A 13 -13.15 -3.24 0.71
C ALA A 13 -13.42 -1.87 1.35
N ASP A 14 -14.45 -1.18 0.86
CA ASP A 14 -14.98 0.01 1.50
C ASP A 14 -15.62 -0.38 2.84
N THR A 15 -15.01 0.04 3.94
CA THR A 15 -15.43 -0.35 5.30
C THR A 15 -15.49 0.87 6.19
N GLU A 16 -16.27 0.84 7.26
CA GLU A 16 -16.29 1.93 8.24
C GLU A 16 -14.91 2.20 8.85
N GLU A 17 -14.09 1.14 9.00
CA GLU A 17 -12.73 1.27 9.52
C GLU A 17 -11.80 1.95 8.50
N LEU A 18 -11.86 1.56 7.22
CA LEU A 18 -11.04 2.14 6.16
C LEU A 18 -11.94 2.51 4.97
N PRO A 19 -12.65 3.65 5.05
CA PRO A 19 -13.59 4.04 4.03
C PRO A 19 -12.85 4.56 2.80
N TRP A 20 -13.43 4.32 1.63
CA TRP A 20 -12.96 4.94 0.40
C TRP A 20 -13.35 6.43 0.42
N GLN A 21 -12.37 7.29 0.16
CA GLN A 21 -12.53 8.75 0.20
C GLN A 21 -12.64 9.39 -1.19
N ALA A 22 -12.43 8.61 -2.25
CA ALA A 22 -12.45 9.09 -3.61
C ALA A 22 -13.09 8.05 -4.53
N GLU A 23 -13.88 8.50 -5.50
CA GLU A 23 -14.47 7.64 -6.55
C GLU A 23 -13.45 7.42 -7.69
N VAL A 24 -12.27 6.89 -7.36
CA VAL A 24 -11.13 6.76 -8.30
C VAL A 24 -10.63 5.32 -8.39
N LEU A 25 -11.56 4.38 -8.64
CA LEU A 25 -11.16 3.03 -9.03
C LEU A 25 -10.55 3.04 -10.44
N PRO A 26 -9.56 2.16 -10.72
CA PRO A 26 -9.07 1.99 -12.07
C PRO A 26 -10.19 1.60 -13.04
N PRO A 27 -10.15 2.05 -14.31
CA PRO A 27 -11.16 1.68 -15.29
C PRO A 27 -11.33 0.17 -15.42
N GLY A 28 -12.58 -0.31 -15.38
CA GLY A 28 -12.92 -1.74 -15.50
C GLY A 28 -12.79 -2.55 -14.21
N TRP A 29 -12.52 -1.90 -13.09
CA TRP A 29 -12.52 -2.53 -11.77
C TRP A 29 -13.75 -2.12 -10.97
N ASP A 30 -14.46 -3.12 -10.46
CA ASP A 30 -15.58 -2.95 -9.55
C ASP A 30 -15.24 -3.67 -8.23
N GLY A 31 -15.12 -2.92 -7.14
CA GLY A 31 -14.87 -3.49 -5.81
C GLY A 31 -13.40 -3.53 -5.38
N PRO A 32 -13.09 -4.29 -4.32
CA PRO A 32 -11.74 -4.39 -3.77
C PRO A 32 -10.80 -5.21 -4.65
N TYR A 33 -9.52 -4.83 -4.65
CA TYR A 33 -8.43 -5.64 -5.17
C TYR A 33 -7.38 -5.82 -4.08
N THR A 34 -7.49 -6.90 -3.32
CA THR A 34 -6.76 -7.02 -2.06
C THR A 34 -5.31 -7.43 -2.27
N SER A 35 -4.48 -7.27 -1.23
CA SER A 35 -3.10 -7.79 -1.24
C SER A 35 -3.03 -9.30 -1.46
N ARG A 36 -4.09 -10.06 -1.14
CA ARG A 36 -4.17 -11.50 -1.46
C ARG A 36 -4.40 -11.72 -2.95
N ASP A 37 -5.26 -10.91 -3.57
CA ASP A 37 -5.53 -10.99 -5.01
C ASP A 37 -4.26 -10.63 -5.79
N LEU A 38 -3.56 -9.57 -5.37
CA LEU A 38 -2.26 -9.21 -5.92
C LEU A 38 -1.23 -10.36 -5.82
N ILE A 39 -1.13 -11.04 -4.68
CA ILE A 39 -0.22 -12.18 -4.53
C ILE A 39 -0.61 -13.34 -5.47
N ALA A 40 -1.90 -13.62 -5.62
CA ALA A 40 -2.36 -14.65 -6.54
C ALA A 40 -2.01 -14.32 -8.00
N ASP A 41 -2.18 -13.07 -8.41
CA ASP A 41 -1.82 -12.61 -9.75
C ASP A 41 -0.29 -12.59 -9.96
N MET A 42 0.48 -12.21 -8.94
CA MET A 42 1.94 -12.30 -8.95
C MET A 42 2.40 -13.74 -9.13
N ASP A 43 1.82 -14.69 -8.39
CA ASP A 43 2.15 -16.11 -8.51
C ASP A 43 1.80 -16.65 -9.90
N ALA A 44 0.66 -16.26 -10.46
CA ALA A 44 0.25 -16.63 -11.81
C ALA A 44 1.16 -16.01 -12.91
N GLY A 45 1.65 -14.79 -12.68
CA GLY A 45 2.54 -14.06 -13.58
C GLY A 45 4.03 -14.38 -13.42
N GLY A 46 4.40 -15.18 -12.41
CA GLY A 46 5.81 -15.46 -12.10
C GLY A 46 6.58 -14.26 -11.53
N VAL A 47 5.89 -13.37 -10.82
CA VAL A 47 6.49 -12.21 -10.13
C VAL A 47 6.90 -12.62 -8.71
N ASP A 48 8.19 -12.53 -8.42
CA ASP A 48 8.75 -12.92 -7.13
C ASP A 48 8.43 -11.89 -6.04
N GLU A 49 8.54 -10.59 -6.36
CA GLU A 49 8.36 -9.49 -5.40
C GLU A 49 7.72 -8.28 -6.07
N SER A 50 6.99 -7.47 -5.29
CA SER A 50 6.38 -6.25 -5.80
C SER A 50 6.43 -5.07 -4.83
N VAL A 51 6.48 -3.86 -5.38
CA VAL A 51 6.33 -2.62 -4.64
C VAL A 51 4.88 -2.12 -4.73
N VAL A 52 4.17 -2.15 -3.62
CA VAL A 52 2.81 -1.65 -3.47
C VAL A 52 2.84 -0.16 -3.12
N VAL A 53 2.31 0.65 -4.02
CA VAL A 53 2.18 2.10 -3.85
C VAL A 53 0.81 2.41 -3.23
N THR A 54 0.80 3.33 -2.28
CA THR A 54 -0.44 3.80 -1.65
C THR A 54 -1.41 4.33 -2.72
N THR A 55 -2.62 3.78 -2.74
CA THR A 55 -3.69 4.21 -3.64
C THR A 55 -4.27 5.55 -3.19
N PRO A 56 -4.62 6.46 -4.11
CA PRO A 56 -5.35 7.68 -3.78
C PRO A 56 -6.77 7.42 -3.23
N LEU A 57 -7.27 6.18 -3.31
CA LEU A 57 -8.60 5.77 -2.85
C LEU A 57 -8.85 6.11 -1.37
N TYR A 58 -7.81 6.04 -0.53
CA TYR A 58 -7.89 6.35 0.91
C TYR A 58 -7.60 7.83 1.25
N GLY A 59 -7.54 8.69 0.24
CA GLY A 59 -7.28 10.12 0.40
C GLY A 59 -5.83 10.43 0.79
N ARG A 60 -5.63 11.56 1.48
CA ARG A 60 -4.30 12.06 1.91
C ARG A 60 -4.21 12.25 3.43
N GLY A 61 -5.16 11.69 4.18
CA GLY A 61 -5.22 11.79 5.63
C GLY A 61 -4.21 10.89 6.35
N VAL A 62 -4.23 10.93 7.68
CA VAL A 62 -3.31 10.16 8.55
C VAL A 62 -3.33 8.66 8.26
N ARG A 63 -4.48 8.13 7.80
CA ARG A 63 -4.68 6.70 7.53
C ARG A 63 -4.57 6.32 6.06
N ALA A 64 -4.11 7.24 5.19
CA ALA A 64 -3.99 6.98 3.75
C ALA A 64 -3.10 5.75 3.45
N ASN A 65 -2.05 5.55 4.25
CA ASN A 65 -1.09 4.45 4.08
C ASN A 65 -1.50 3.16 4.79
N GLU A 66 -2.57 3.18 5.59
CA GLU A 66 -2.90 2.09 6.52
C GLU A 66 -3.04 0.74 5.81
N TYR A 67 -3.75 0.72 4.67
CA TYR A 67 -3.92 -0.51 3.90
C TYR A 67 -2.59 -1.03 3.34
N THR A 68 -1.75 -0.13 2.79
CA THR A 68 -0.42 -0.48 2.27
C THR A 68 0.48 -1.03 3.37
N MET A 69 0.45 -0.46 4.58
CA MET A 69 1.18 -0.98 5.74
C MET A 69 0.71 -2.38 6.12
N ARG A 70 -0.61 -2.60 6.22
CA ARG A 70 -1.17 -3.94 6.50
C ARG A 70 -0.82 -4.96 5.41
N ALA A 71 -0.74 -4.54 4.15
CA ALA A 71 -0.36 -5.41 3.04
C ALA A 71 1.09 -5.90 3.16
N ILE A 72 2.04 -5.00 3.45
CA ILE A 72 3.45 -5.37 3.60
C ILE A 72 3.70 -6.17 4.89
N GLU A 73 2.94 -5.92 5.95
CA GLU A 73 2.99 -6.72 7.18
C GLU A 73 2.46 -8.15 6.97
N ALA A 74 1.42 -8.30 6.15
CA ALA A 74 0.86 -9.62 5.82
C ALA A 74 1.78 -10.44 4.90
N PHE A 75 2.58 -9.78 4.05
CA PHE A 75 3.44 -10.43 3.06
C PHE A 75 4.88 -9.85 3.05
N PRO A 76 5.62 -9.91 4.16
CA PRO A 76 6.86 -9.15 4.36
C PRO A 76 8.03 -9.59 3.46
N ASN A 77 7.92 -10.78 2.84
CA ASN A 77 8.94 -11.31 1.93
C ASN A 77 8.53 -11.20 0.45
N ARG A 78 7.37 -10.61 0.16
CA ARG A 78 6.81 -10.50 -1.20
C ARG A 78 6.43 -9.07 -1.56
N LEU A 79 6.00 -8.27 -0.60
CA LEU A 79 5.49 -6.92 -0.82
C LEU A 79 6.34 -5.87 -0.09
N TRP A 80 6.68 -4.81 -0.81
CA TRP A 80 7.37 -3.63 -0.30
C TRP A 80 6.47 -2.40 -0.44
N GLY A 81 6.57 -1.42 0.47
CA GLY A 81 5.60 -0.33 0.54
C GLY A 81 6.17 1.01 0.11
N VAL A 82 5.43 1.74 -0.71
CA VAL A 82 5.62 3.19 -0.93
C VAL A 82 4.44 3.94 -0.32
N GLY A 83 4.74 4.67 0.76
CA GLY A 83 3.78 5.48 1.49
C GLY A 83 3.59 6.87 0.87
N LEU A 84 2.37 7.39 0.98
CA LEU A 84 2.07 8.80 0.76
C LEU A 84 2.56 9.62 1.97
N ILE A 85 3.26 10.72 1.70
CA ILE A 85 3.60 11.72 2.70
C ILE A 85 2.89 13.03 2.37
N ASP A 86 2.51 13.79 3.39
CA ASP A 86 2.01 15.14 3.21
C ASP A 86 3.19 16.08 2.92
N PHE A 87 3.35 16.47 1.65
CA PHE A 87 4.44 17.33 1.18
C PHE A 87 4.29 18.80 1.63
N PHE A 88 3.14 19.24 2.13
CA PHE A 88 2.87 20.65 2.46
C PHE A 88 2.72 20.92 3.97
N ARG A 89 2.88 19.91 4.84
CA ARG A 89 2.96 20.12 6.29
C ARG A 89 4.38 20.45 6.75
N THR A 90 4.52 21.53 7.51
CA THR A 90 5.76 22.16 8.04
C THR A 90 6.63 21.28 8.98
N ILE A 91 6.47 19.96 9.02
CA ILE A 91 7.23 19.10 9.96
C ILE A 91 7.79 17.88 9.21
N LEU A 92 8.84 18.09 8.44
CA LEU A 92 9.49 17.09 7.59
C LEU A 92 10.54 16.23 8.32
N SER A 93 10.72 16.37 9.64
CA SER A 93 11.83 15.71 10.35
C SER A 93 11.51 14.37 11.02
N ARG A 94 10.24 13.93 11.07
CA ARG A 94 9.85 12.74 11.89
C ARG A 94 9.35 11.51 11.13
N CYS A 95 8.71 11.64 9.96
CA CYS A 95 8.14 10.48 9.24
C CYS A 95 9.12 9.79 8.27
N ALA A 96 10.11 10.51 7.73
CA ALA A 96 11.00 9.96 6.69
C ALA A 96 11.97 8.88 7.19
N ARG A 97 12.21 8.77 8.50
CA ARG A 97 13.18 7.80 9.06
C ARG A 97 12.55 6.42 9.32
N THR A 98 11.22 6.34 9.39
CA THR A 98 10.50 5.12 9.80
C THR A 98 10.18 4.20 8.62
N SER A 99 10.20 4.70 7.38
CA SER A 99 9.91 3.92 6.16
C SER A 99 11.12 3.22 5.55
N VAL A 100 12.34 3.47 6.05
CA VAL A 100 13.58 2.84 5.58
C VAL A 100 14.18 2.05 6.75
N GLY A 101 13.53 0.96 7.14
CA GLY A 101 14.03 0.12 8.22
C GLY A 101 13.05 -1.00 8.56
N SER A 102 13.36 -2.20 8.09
CA SER A 102 12.74 -3.44 8.57
C SER A 102 12.82 -3.49 10.10
N SER A 103 11.67 -3.67 10.75
CA SER A 103 11.41 -3.67 12.20
C SER A 103 10.97 -2.32 12.78
N VAL A 104 9.69 -1.99 12.69
CA VAL A 104 9.08 -0.96 13.55
C VAL A 104 7.66 -1.37 13.94
N THR A 105 7.51 -1.88 15.17
CA THR A 105 6.35 -1.53 16.00
C THR A 105 6.45 -0.04 16.30
N ILE A 106 5.39 0.77 16.09
CA ILE A 106 5.05 1.98 16.87
C ILE A 106 3.82 2.66 16.24
N GLY A 107 2.83 2.94 17.10
CA GLY A 107 1.63 3.70 16.77
C GLY A 107 1.93 5.14 16.37
N CYS A 108 1.10 5.62 15.44
CA CYS A 108 0.80 7.03 15.19
C CYS A 108 -0.65 7.29 15.62
#